data_AF-A0A5J5I6V9-F1
#
_entry.id   AF-A0A5J5I6V9-F1
#
_cell.length_a   1.000
_cell.length_b   1.000
_cell.length_c   1.000
_cell.angle_alpha   90.00
_cell.angle_beta   90.00
_cell.angle_gamma   90.00
#
_symmetry.space_group_name_H-M   'P 1'
#
loop_
_entity.id
_entity.type
_entity.pdbx_description
1 polymer ?
#
loop_
_entity_poly.entity_id
_entity_poly.type
_entity_poly.pdbx_seq_one_letter_code
_entity_poly.pdbx_strand_id
1 'polypeptide(L)'
;MCWIGMGRPPGDGLGMHPLWKRHRLRAGRRDPSMTDFRDRRSLGKNGMTPPLRLRFATAVRRRAMLRRNAMRQWQRPPLQYPHEYVVTFDLETVVDEEMPDGSFPPWPRHKPVAGAFLTASRSDGRYAFSLDTFICHDGQEAQFLRSTDALFPPGSMAVTLNGRGFDAQVLRLQAQRQGLYDLRNIARIADAGRYDVTHLDLLDAYGGRGSSLAELCGALSIPVKTSTSGGDVGDLWRRGDVKAIAEYVQEDVLASYLVYLHTIAWRQGDERLIALPLADLATWLESEPGLQHLLPFATCRPALWARSRAPYLRAVAARAGAELRLRKEQDEAAFAAR
;
A
#
# COMPACT_ATOMS: atom_id res chain seq x y z
N MET A 1 0.23 14.52 -14.66
CA MET A 1 0.28 15.30 -15.91
C MET A 1 -0.88 16.30 -15.92
N CYS A 2 -0.59 17.60 -15.94
CA CYS A 2 -1.54 18.65 -16.30
C CYS A 2 -0.84 19.53 -17.34
N TRP A 3 -1.39 19.60 -18.54
CA TRP A 3 -0.92 20.46 -19.62
C TRP A 3 -1.86 21.67 -19.70
N ILE A 4 -1.33 22.89 -19.60
CA ILE A 4 -2.03 24.12 -20.00
C ILE A 4 -1.15 24.78 -21.07
N GLY A 5 -1.52 24.56 -22.34
CA GLY A 5 -1.00 25.33 -23.46
C GLY A 5 -2.00 26.42 -23.83
N MET A 6 -1.60 27.69 -23.65
CA MET A 6 -2.31 28.84 -24.21
C MET A 6 -2.08 28.90 -25.73
N GLY A 7 -3.17 29.02 -26.49
CA GLY A 7 -3.18 29.45 -27.89
C GLY A 7 -4.51 30.11 -28.23
N ARG A 8 -4.47 31.37 -28.70
CA ARG A 8 -5.65 32.15 -29.16
C ARG A 8 -6.04 31.78 -30.61
N PRO A 9 -7.30 32.05 -31.03
CA PRO A 9 -7.96 31.45 -32.20
C PRO A 9 -7.97 32.42 -33.42
N PRO A 10 -8.47 32.05 -34.64
CA PRO A 10 -9.91 31.88 -34.92
C PRO A 10 -10.27 30.80 -35.96
N GLY A 11 -11.55 30.40 -36.01
CA GLY A 11 -12.12 29.65 -37.14
C GLY A 11 -13.36 28.85 -36.78
N ASP A 12 -14.53 29.45 -37.00
CA ASP A 12 -15.86 28.86 -36.79
C ASP A 12 -16.09 27.55 -37.55
N GLY A 13 -16.72 26.59 -36.87
CA GLY A 13 -17.14 25.32 -37.45
C GLY A 13 -18.11 24.57 -36.53
N LEU A 14 -19.40 24.76 -36.79
CA LEU A 14 -20.52 24.02 -36.20
C LEU A 14 -20.33 22.50 -36.25
N GLY A 15 -20.67 21.80 -35.15
CA GLY A 15 -21.12 20.41 -35.26
C GLY A 15 -20.76 19.47 -34.11
N MET A 16 -21.77 19.13 -33.31
CA MET A 16 -22.05 17.79 -32.78
C MET A 16 -21.09 17.19 -31.73
N HIS A 17 -21.60 17.06 -30.51
CA HIS A 17 -21.17 16.09 -29.49
C HIS A 17 -21.16 14.65 -30.03
N PRO A 18 -20.17 13.83 -29.64
CA PRO A 18 -20.40 12.42 -29.34
C PRO A 18 -19.90 12.09 -27.93
N LEU A 19 -20.76 11.75 -26.96
CA LEU A 19 -21.22 10.39 -26.67
C LEU A 19 -20.07 9.38 -26.58
N TRP A 20 -19.58 9.19 -25.36
CA TRP A 20 -18.66 8.13 -24.96
C TRP A 20 -19.21 6.75 -25.35
N LYS A 21 -18.49 6.05 -26.21
CA LYS A 21 -18.77 4.65 -26.58
C LYS A 21 -18.55 3.74 -25.38
N ARG A 22 -19.66 3.19 -24.88
CA ARG A 22 -19.71 2.00 -24.02
C ARG A 22 -19.08 0.81 -24.77
N HIS A 23 -18.06 0.18 -24.18
CA HIS A 23 -17.62 -1.14 -24.62
C HIS A 23 -18.62 -2.22 -24.16
N ARG A 24 -19.17 -2.93 -25.15
CA ARG A 24 -20.06 -4.09 -25.01
C ARG A 24 -19.29 -5.28 -24.43
N LEU A 25 -19.82 -5.81 -23.33
CA LEU A 25 -19.61 -7.20 -22.92
C LEU A 25 -20.35 -8.12 -23.91
N ARG A 26 -19.63 -9.08 -24.52
CA ARG A 26 -20.22 -10.15 -25.32
C ARG A 26 -20.89 -11.16 -24.38
N ALA A 27 -22.22 -11.17 -24.38
CA ALA A 27 -23.03 -12.26 -23.84
C ALA A 27 -23.22 -13.32 -24.93
N GLY A 28 -22.75 -14.55 -24.66
CA GLY A 28 -23.06 -15.72 -25.48
C GLY A 28 -24.53 -16.10 -25.34
N ARG A 29 -25.28 -16.07 -26.44
CA ARG A 29 -26.65 -16.59 -26.53
C ARG A 29 -26.59 -18.11 -26.66
N ARG A 30 -27.37 -18.82 -25.84
CA ARG A 30 -27.84 -20.18 -26.10
C ARG A 30 -29.19 -20.08 -26.79
N ASP A 31 -29.37 -20.83 -27.87
CA ASP A 31 -30.64 -21.06 -28.54
C ASP A 31 -31.14 -22.47 -28.16
N PRO A 32 -32.46 -22.73 -28.04
CA PRO A 32 -32.99 -24.01 -27.61
C PRO A 32 -33.46 -24.85 -28.81
N SER A 33 -33.12 -26.13 -28.82
CA SER A 33 -33.85 -27.10 -29.66
C SER A 33 -33.87 -28.47 -29.02
N MET A 34 -35.09 -29.02 -28.96
CA MET A 34 -35.45 -30.41 -28.65
C MET A 34 -34.56 -31.41 -29.37
N THR A 35 -34.19 -32.48 -28.68
CA THR A 35 -34.38 -33.85 -29.21
C THR A 35 -34.56 -34.84 -28.07
N ASP A 36 -35.68 -35.53 -28.19
CA ASP A 36 -36.17 -36.71 -27.50
C ASP A 36 -35.24 -37.91 -27.74
N PHE A 37 -34.92 -38.68 -26.68
CA PHE A 37 -34.62 -40.10 -26.83
C PHE A 37 -34.86 -40.85 -25.50
N ARG A 38 -36.06 -41.46 -25.44
CA ARG A 38 -36.37 -42.81 -24.95
C ARG A 38 -35.30 -43.50 -24.09
N ASP A 39 -35.70 -43.95 -22.89
CA ASP A 39 -35.80 -45.40 -22.69
C ASP A 39 -36.89 -45.80 -21.69
N ARG A 40 -37.45 -46.99 -21.94
CA ARG A 40 -38.68 -47.56 -21.39
C ARG A 40 -38.43 -48.43 -20.15
N ARG A 41 -39.58 -48.74 -19.51
CA ARG A 41 -39.93 -49.92 -18.68
C ARG A 41 -39.76 -49.72 -17.18
N SER A 42 -40.59 -50.24 -16.29
CA SER A 42 -41.97 -50.80 -16.28
C SER A 42 -42.19 -51.28 -14.84
N LEU A 43 -43.46 -51.51 -14.45
CA LEU A 43 -43.90 -52.23 -13.24
C LEU A 43 -43.79 -51.40 -11.95
N GLY A 44 -44.76 -51.33 -11.04
CA GLY A 44 -46.03 -52.02 -10.87
C GLY A 44 -46.34 -52.10 -9.36
N LYS A 45 -47.60 -51.83 -9.01
CA LYS A 45 -48.34 -52.29 -7.81
C LYS A 45 -48.08 -51.65 -6.43
N ASN A 46 -49.19 -51.11 -5.92
CA ASN A 46 -49.83 -51.32 -4.61
C ASN A 46 -49.13 -50.91 -3.30
N GLY A 47 -49.85 -50.12 -2.49
CA GLY A 47 -49.89 -50.33 -1.04
C GLY A 47 -49.82 -49.07 -0.16
N MET A 48 -51.00 -48.66 0.34
CA MET A 48 -51.29 -48.00 1.63
C MET A 48 -50.24 -47.08 2.29
N THR A 49 -50.57 -45.79 2.40
CA THR A 49 -50.08 -44.86 3.43
C THR A 49 -51.23 -44.41 4.34
N PRO A 50 -51.13 -44.50 5.68
CA PRO A 50 -52.08 -43.87 6.61
C PRO A 50 -51.73 -42.37 6.83
N PRO A 51 -52.65 -41.55 7.40
CA PRO A 51 -52.61 -40.11 7.21
C PRO A 51 -51.60 -39.39 8.10
N LEU A 52 -50.96 -38.38 7.47
CA LEU A 52 -50.28 -37.26 8.10
C LEU A 52 -51.20 -36.53 9.07
N ARG A 53 -50.88 -36.57 10.37
CA ARG A 53 -51.02 -35.42 11.27
C ARG A 53 -50.22 -35.67 12.54
N LEU A 54 -49.65 -34.59 13.05
CA LEU A 54 -49.01 -34.47 14.37
C LEU A 54 -47.51 -34.76 14.51
N ARG A 55 -46.65 -34.45 13.52
CA ARG A 55 -45.19 -34.28 13.76
C ARG A 55 -44.53 -33.21 12.88
N PHE A 56 -45.08 -31.98 12.83
CA PHE A 56 -44.41 -30.88 12.11
C PHE A 56 -44.15 -29.61 12.94
N ALA A 57 -44.68 -29.50 14.16
CA ALA A 57 -44.53 -28.25 14.92
C ALA A 57 -43.27 -28.18 15.81
N THR A 58 -42.64 -29.30 16.19
CA THR A 58 -41.53 -29.32 17.15
C THR A 58 -40.13 -29.53 16.54
N ALA A 59 -40.04 -30.07 15.32
CA ALA A 59 -38.75 -30.28 14.65
C ALA A 59 -38.21 -29.03 13.94
N VAL A 60 -39.09 -28.15 13.44
CA VAL A 60 -38.70 -26.93 12.70
C VAL A 60 -38.12 -25.87 13.65
N ARG A 61 -38.65 -25.74 14.88
CA ARG A 61 -38.15 -24.76 15.87
C ARG A 61 -36.80 -25.16 16.48
N ARG A 62 -36.53 -26.45 16.73
CA ARG A 62 -35.21 -26.90 17.24
C ARG A 62 -34.11 -26.81 16.18
N ARG A 63 -34.40 -27.05 14.89
CA ARG A 63 -33.42 -26.87 13.80
C ARG A 63 -33.11 -25.39 13.51
N ALA A 64 -34.07 -24.49 13.71
CA ALA A 64 -33.85 -23.05 13.57
C ALA A 64 -33.02 -22.45 14.73
N MET A 65 -33.18 -22.97 15.95
CA MET A 65 -32.45 -22.51 17.12
C MET A 65 -31.02 -23.05 17.18
N LEU A 66 -30.79 -24.30 16.76
CA LEU A 66 -29.44 -24.89 16.64
C LEU A 66 -28.62 -24.35 15.46
N ARG A 67 -29.26 -23.78 14.43
CA ARG A 67 -28.57 -23.10 13.32
C ARG A 67 -28.24 -21.63 13.60
N ARG A 68 -28.83 -21.00 14.62
CA ARG A 68 -28.53 -19.60 14.98
C ARG A 68 -27.29 -19.46 15.86
N ASN A 69 -26.85 -20.52 16.55
CA ASN A 69 -25.73 -20.47 17.48
C ASN A 69 -24.41 -21.08 16.96
N ALA A 70 -24.32 -21.46 15.69
CA ALA A 70 -23.12 -22.10 15.12
C ALA A 70 -22.65 -21.49 13.79
N MET A 71 -22.91 -20.19 13.59
CA MET A 71 -22.10 -19.37 12.69
C MET A 71 -21.58 -18.17 13.50
N ARG A 72 -20.69 -18.43 14.46
CA ARG A 72 -19.61 -17.46 14.67
C ARG A 72 -18.97 -17.34 13.30
N GLN A 73 -19.25 -16.24 12.60
CA GLN A 73 -18.53 -15.91 11.37
C GLN A 73 -17.06 -16.09 11.72
N TRP A 74 -16.41 -17.06 11.07
CA TRP A 74 -14.98 -17.22 11.21
C TRP A 74 -14.37 -16.00 10.55
N GLN A 75 -14.22 -14.93 11.34
CA GLN A 75 -13.52 -13.73 10.94
C GLN A 75 -12.06 -14.11 11.02
N ARG A 76 -11.36 -14.05 9.88
CA ARG A 76 -9.91 -14.11 9.89
C ARG A 76 -9.41 -13.05 10.87
N PRO A 77 -8.53 -13.40 11.82
CA PRO A 77 -7.92 -12.39 12.67
C PRO A 77 -7.32 -11.29 11.79
N PRO A 78 -7.44 -10.02 12.18
CA PRO A 78 -6.91 -8.92 11.40
C PRO A 78 -5.42 -9.13 11.17
N LEU A 79 -4.94 -8.81 9.96
CA LEU A 79 -3.52 -8.87 9.64
C LEU A 79 -2.75 -7.99 10.63
N GLN A 80 -1.80 -8.57 11.36
CA GLN A 80 -0.89 -7.82 12.23
C GLN A 80 0.32 -7.43 11.40
N TYR A 81 0.39 -6.17 11.02
CA TYR A 81 1.52 -5.62 10.30
C TYR A 81 2.61 -5.21 11.30
N PRO A 82 3.91 -5.44 10.98
CA PRO A 82 5.01 -5.02 11.84
C PRO A 82 5.26 -3.51 11.64
N HIS A 83 4.73 -2.70 12.55
CA HIS A 83 4.85 -1.23 12.52
C HIS A 83 6.10 -0.70 13.22
N GLU A 84 6.89 -1.62 13.78
CA GLU A 84 8.08 -1.31 14.56
C GLU A 84 9.26 -0.98 13.65
N TYR A 85 9.29 -1.50 12.42
CA TYR A 85 10.33 -1.23 11.44
C TYR A 85 9.74 -1.23 10.04
N VAL A 86 9.52 -0.04 9.50
CA VAL A 86 8.89 0.19 8.20
C VAL A 86 9.90 0.88 7.28
N VAL A 87 10.05 0.37 6.07
CA VAL A 87 10.87 1.01 5.04
C VAL A 87 9.98 1.35 3.87
N THR A 88 9.71 2.65 3.69
CA THR A 88 8.97 3.15 2.52
C THR A 88 9.97 3.50 1.45
N PHE A 89 9.75 3.03 0.22
CA PHE A 89 10.67 3.30 -0.87
C PHE A 89 9.96 3.50 -2.20
N ASP A 90 10.68 4.17 -3.09
CA ASP A 90 10.29 4.46 -4.47
C ASP A 90 11.57 4.51 -5.32
N LEU A 91 11.43 4.23 -6.62
CA LEU A 91 12.56 4.21 -7.56
C LEU A 91 12.32 5.17 -8.71
N GLU A 92 13.40 5.85 -9.09
CA GLU A 92 13.46 6.50 -10.38
C GLU A 92 14.24 5.66 -11.37
N THR A 93 13.67 5.54 -12.56
CA THR A 93 14.16 4.62 -13.57
C THR A 93 14.24 5.29 -14.94
N VAL A 94 15.14 4.80 -15.77
CA VAL A 94 15.26 5.18 -17.18
C VAL A 94 15.14 3.95 -18.07
N VAL A 95 14.89 4.20 -19.35
CA VAL A 95 14.94 3.19 -20.41
C VAL A 95 15.98 3.59 -21.46
N ASP A 96 16.55 2.59 -22.13
CA ASP A 96 17.50 2.84 -23.23
C ASP A 96 16.79 3.44 -24.45
N GLU A 97 15.56 3.00 -24.70
CA GLU A 97 14.73 3.43 -25.83
C GLU A 97 13.30 3.74 -25.35
N GLU A 98 12.88 5.00 -25.56
CA GLU A 98 11.52 5.45 -25.29
C GLU A 98 10.52 4.84 -26.30
N MET A 99 9.27 4.71 -25.88
CA MET A 99 8.22 4.23 -26.78
C MET A 99 7.88 5.30 -27.84
N PRO A 100 7.84 4.98 -29.14
CA PRO A 100 7.57 5.97 -30.20
C PRO A 100 6.21 6.67 -30.06
N ASP A 101 5.24 6.03 -29.42
CA ASP A 101 3.89 6.56 -29.17
C ASP A 101 3.78 7.32 -27.83
N GLY A 102 4.90 7.46 -27.09
CA GLY A 102 4.94 8.06 -25.76
C GLY A 102 4.25 7.23 -24.68
N SER A 103 3.90 5.97 -24.95
CA SER A 103 3.36 5.07 -23.92
C SER A 103 4.42 4.73 -22.88
N PHE A 104 3.98 4.44 -21.66
CA PHE A 104 4.88 4.01 -20.59
C PHE A 104 5.57 2.70 -20.99
N PRO A 105 6.91 2.62 -20.98
CA PRO A 105 7.61 1.41 -21.40
C PRO A 105 7.26 0.19 -20.51
N PRO A 106 7.33 -1.04 -21.04
CA PRO A 106 7.18 -2.22 -20.21
C PRO A 106 8.22 -2.28 -19.09
N TRP A 107 7.78 -2.55 -17.86
CA TRP A 107 8.64 -2.56 -16.66
C TRP A 107 9.98 -3.32 -16.80
N PRO A 108 10.11 -4.44 -17.56
CA PRO A 108 11.40 -5.12 -17.69
C PRO A 108 12.48 -4.31 -18.42
N ARG A 109 12.13 -3.22 -19.10
CA ARG A 109 13.06 -2.33 -19.79
C ARG A 109 13.68 -1.28 -18.87
N HIS A 110 13.13 -1.10 -17.68
CA HIS A 110 13.56 -0.05 -16.77
C HIS A 110 14.84 -0.42 -16.02
N LYS A 111 15.74 0.55 -15.91
CA LYS A 111 16.95 0.49 -15.10
C LYS A 111 16.86 1.56 -14.00
N PRO A 112 17.09 1.22 -12.72
CA PRO A 112 17.09 2.20 -11.65
C PRO A 112 18.26 3.16 -11.83
N VAL A 113 17.97 4.46 -11.68
CA VAL A 113 18.97 5.54 -11.64
C VAL A 113 18.99 6.24 -10.29
N ALA A 114 17.90 6.16 -9.54
CA ALA A 114 17.88 6.55 -8.14
C ALA A 114 16.87 5.71 -7.35
N GLY A 115 17.06 5.66 -6.03
CA GLY A 115 16.06 5.15 -5.10
C GLY A 115 16.19 5.87 -3.76
N ALA A 116 15.06 6.21 -3.16
CA ALA A 116 15.02 6.71 -1.79
C ALA A 116 14.30 5.72 -0.88
N PHE A 117 14.73 5.68 0.37
CA PHE A 117 14.30 4.72 1.37
C PHE A 117 14.14 5.43 2.71
N LEU A 118 12.89 5.70 3.11
CA LEU A 118 12.58 6.22 4.42
C LEU A 118 12.36 5.06 5.39
N THR A 119 13.30 4.91 6.32
CA THR A 119 13.16 3.97 7.43
C THR A 119 12.49 4.67 8.60
N ALA A 120 11.37 4.13 9.07
CA ALA A 120 10.72 4.51 10.31
C ALA A 120 10.82 3.34 11.30
N SER A 121 11.60 3.53 12.36
CA SER A 121 11.75 2.54 13.44
C SER A 121 11.12 3.07 14.72
N ARG A 122 10.48 2.18 15.50
CA ARG A 122 9.84 2.56 16.76
C ARG A 122 10.52 1.87 17.93
N SER A 123 11.00 2.68 18.88
CA SER A 123 11.52 2.22 20.17
C SER A 123 10.96 3.12 21.29
N ASP A 124 10.61 2.52 22.43
CA ASP A 124 10.13 3.24 23.62
C ASP A 124 9.01 4.27 23.38
N GLY A 125 8.13 3.99 22.41
CA GLY A 125 7.00 4.86 22.07
C GLY A 125 7.38 6.12 21.27
N ARG A 126 8.61 6.20 20.77
CA ARG A 126 9.09 7.22 19.83
C ARG A 126 9.43 6.60 18.49
N TYR A 127 9.30 7.40 17.44
CA TYR A 127 9.75 7.03 16.11
C TYR A 127 11.07 7.73 15.80
N ALA A 128 12.02 6.95 15.26
CA ALA A 128 13.28 7.42 14.71
C ALA A 128 13.27 7.18 13.20
N PHE A 129 13.88 8.12 12.47
CA PHE A 129 13.85 8.13 11.01
C PHE A 129 15.27 8.18 10.43
N SER A 130 15.45 7.49 9.31
CA SER A 130 16.56 7.71 8.39
C SER A 130 16.01 7.80 6.97
N LEU A 131 16.64 8.62 6.13
CA LEU A 131 16.34 8.72 4.71
C LEU A 131 17.62 8.46 3.92
N ASP A 132 17.69 7.25 3.37
CA ASP A 132 18.79 6.81 2.53
C ASP A 132 18.42 7.10 1.07
N THR A 133 19.33 7.70 0.30
CA THR A 133 19.13 7.96 -1.12
C THR A 133 20.35 7.52 -1.89
N PHE A 134 20.12 6.63 -2.86
CA PHE A 134 21.18 6.08 -3.69
C PHE A 134 20.98 6.52 -5.13
N ILE A 135 22.06 7.02 -5.75
CA ILE A 135 22.13 7.22 -7.19
C ILE A 135 22.85 6.03 -7.78
N CYS A 136 22.30 5.46 -8.85
CA CYS A 136 22.86 4.33 -9.56
C CYS A 136 23.41 4.79 -10.90
N HIS A 137 24.71 5.10 -10.95
CA HIS A 137 25.39 5.31 -12.22
C HIS A 137 25.71 3.99 -12.91
N ASP A 138 26.00 4.05 -14.21
CA ASP A 138 26.43 2.90 -15.00
C ASP A 138 27.60 2.17 -14.32
N GLY A 139 27.46 0.85 -14.15
CA GLY A 139 28.45 0.01 -13.49
C GLY A 139 28.35 -0.03 -11.95
N GLN A 140 27.41 0.70 -11.34
CA GLN A 140 27.18 0.69 -9.89
C GLN A 140 25.95 -0.15 -9.48
N GLU A 141 25.31 -0.84 -10.41
CA GLU A 141 24.05 -1.56 -10.18
C GLU A 141 24.20 -2.59 -9.07
N ALA A 142 25.30 -3.34 -9.05
CA ALA A 142 25.54 -4.35 -8.02
C ALA A 142 25.68 -3.73 -6.61
N GLN A 143 26.30 -2.55 -6.50
CA GLN A 143 26.41 -1.83 -5.22
C GLN A 143 25.05 -1.27 -4.81
N PHE A 144 24.33 -0.62 -5.72
CA PHE A 144 22.99 -0.09 -5.50
C PHE A 144 22.05 -1.17 -4.95
N LEU A 145 22.05 -2.35 -5.56
CA LEU A 145 21.20 -3.48 -5.16
C LEU A 145 21.58 -4.04 -3.79
N ARG A 146 22.88 -4.18 -3.47
CA ARG A 146 23.33 -4.65 -2.15
C ARG A 146 23.00 -3.65 -1.05
N SER A 147 23.22 -2.36 -1.30
CA SER A 147 22.84 -1.30 -0.36
C SER A 147 21.34 -1.29 -0.13
N THR A 148 20.55 -1.43 -1.20
CA THR A 148 19.08 -1.55 -1.12
C THR A 148 18.65 -2.76 -0.28
N ASP A 149 19.21 -3.95 -0.54
CA ASP A 149 18.86 -5.18 0.19
C ASP A 149 19.16 -5.08 1.69
N ALA A 150 20.24 -4.39 2.06
CA ALA A 150 20.67 -4.21 3.45
C ALA A 150 19.71 -3.34 4.28
N LEU A 151 18.92 -2.47 3.64
CA LEU A 151 17.96 -1.59 4.33
C LEU A 151 16.73 -2.32 4.86
N PHE A 152 16.51 -3.58 4.46
CA PHE A 152 15.30 -4.34 4.80
C PHE A 152 15.61 -5.52 5.74
N PRO A 153 16.05 -5.27 6.99
CA PRO A 153 16.41 -6.35 7.92
C PRO A 153 15.24 -7.32 8.17
N PRO A 154 15.51 -8.55 8.63
CA PRO A 154 14.45 -9.50 8.99
C PRO A 154 13.42 -8.88 9.94
N GLY A 155 12.13 -9.07 9.64
CA GLY A 155 11.03 -8.48 10.41
C GLY A 155 10.60 -7.08 9.96
N SER A 156 11.33 -6.44 9.03
CA SER A 156 10.90 -5.19 8.40
C SER A 156 9.75 -5.39 7.42
N MET A 157 8.89 -4.37 7.33
CA MET A 157 7.89 -4.26 6.27
C MET A 157 8.29 -3.18 5.26
N ALA A 158 8.31 -3.56 3.98
CA ALA A 158 8.41 -2.64 2.87
C ALA A 158 7.06 -1.98 2.58
N VAL A 159 7.09 -0.71 2.19
CA VAL A 159 5.91 0.05 1.75
C VAL A 159 6.24 0.73 0.43
N THR A 160 5.35 0.60 -0.55
CA THR A 160 5.48 1.27 -1.86
C THR A 160 4.10 1.69 -2.37
N LEU A 161 4.04 2.51 -3.41
CA LEU A 161 2.83 2.68 -4.23
C LEU A 161 3.06 1.98 -5.58
N ASN A 162 2.29 0.92 -5.87
CA ASN A 162 2.43 0.11 -7.09
C ASN A 162 3.77 -0.64 -7.24
N GLY A 163 4.61 -0.68 -6.21
CA GLY A 163 5.89 -1.40 -6.27
C GLY A 163 5.77 -2.91 -6.47
N ARG A 164 4.63 -3.54 -6.15
CA ARG A 164 4.38 -4.96 -6.48
C ARG A 164 4.31 -5.17 -7.98
N GLY A 165 3.77 -4.19 -8.70
CA GLY A 165 3.68 -4.17 -10.16
C GLY A 165 4.90 -3.58 -10.85
N PHE A 166 5.76 -2.86 -10.13
CA PHE A 166 6.86 -2.09 -10.71
C PHE A 166 8.17 -2.17 -9.89
N ASP A 167 8.36 -1.33 -8.88
CA ASP A 167 9.64 -1.10 -8.20
C ASP A 167 10.33 -2.37 -7.69
N ALA A 168 9.58 -3.21 -6.97
CA ALA A 168 10.11 -4.47 -6.44
C ALA A 168 10.46 -5.46 -7.56
N GLN A 169 9.71 -5.41 -8.68
CA GLN A 169 9.98 -6.24 -9.86
C GLN A 169 11.20 -5.76 -10.62
N VAL A 170 11.41 -4.44 -10.72
CA VAL A 170 12.62 -3.83 -11.27
C VAL A 170 13.83 -4.26 -10.44
N LEU A 171 13.81 -4.09 -9.11
CA LEU A 171 14.91 -4.54 -8.24
C LEU A 171 15.21 -6.03 -8.40
N ARG A 172 14.17 -6.88 -8.40
CA ARG A 172 14.33 -8.32 -8.60
C ARG A 172 14.99 -8.65 -9.94
N LEU A 173 14.51 -8.06 -11.03
CA LEU A 173 15.05 -8.33 -12.35
C LEU A 173 16.49 -7.82 -12.48
N GLN A 174 16.81 -6.65 -11.92
CA GLN A 174 18.18 -6.13 -11.93
C GLN A 174 19.12 -7.01 -11.11
N ALA A 175 18.69 -7.51 -9.94
CA ALA A 175 19.44 -8.51 -9.18
C ALA A 175 19.73 -9.77 -9.99
N GLN A 176 18.73 -10.30 -10.70
CA GLN A 176 18.89 -11.46 -11.59
C GLN A 176 19.87 -11.18 -12.73
N ARG A 177 19.80 -9.99 -13.36
CA ARG A 177 20.72 -9.57 -14.43
C ARG A 177 22.16 -9.44 -13.96
N GLN A 178 22.37 -9.00 -12.71
CA GLN A 178 23.68 -8.87 -12.09
C GLN A 178 24.20 -10.19 -11.48
N GLY A 179 23.43 -11.28 -11.56
CA GLY A 179 23.79 -12.57 -10.95
C GLY A 179 23.74 -12.59 -9.42
N LEU A 180 23.02 -11.65 -8.79
CA LEU A 180 22.93 -11.47 -7.35
C LEU A 180 21.73 -12.20 -6.76
N TYR A 181 21.84 -13.52 -6.66
CA TYR A 181 20.77 -14.38 -6.14
C TYR A 181 20.74 -14.49 -4.61
N ASP A 182 21.70 -13.86 -3.92
CA ASP A 182 21.83 -13.83 -2.46
C ASP A 182 21.09 -12.65 -1.80
N LEU A 183 20.48 -11.75 -2.59
CA LEU A 183 19.69 -10.60 -2.10
C LEU A 183 18.30 -11.03 -1.60
N ARG A 184 18.31 -11.66 -0.42
CA ARG A 184 17.13 -12.33 0.15
C ARG A 184 16.02 -11.35 0.53
N ASN A 185 16.34 -10.11 0.88
CA ASN A 185 15.31 -9.15 1.29
C ASN A 185 14.57 -8.56 0.09
N ILE A 186 15.29 -8.23 -0.99
CA ILE A 186 14.68 -7.86 -2.27
C ILE A 186 13.79 -9.00 -2.78
N ALA A 187 14.28 -10.25 -2.76
CA ALA A 187 13.49 -11.41 -3.16
C ALA A 187 12.22 -11.56 -2.32
N ARG A 188 12.34 -11.48 -0.98
CA ARG A 188 11.21 -11.51 -0.04
C ARG A 188 10.14 -10.46 -0.35
N ILE A 189 10.56 -9.23 -0.64
CA ILE A 189 9.64 -8.13 -0.97
C ILE A 189 8.98 -8.34 -2.33
N ALA A 190 9.75 -8.73 -3.35
CA ALA A 190 9.24 -8.91 -4.70
C ALA A 190 8.27 -10.10 -4.84
N ASP A 191 8.43 -11.13 -4.01
CA ASP A 191 7.56 -12.32 -3.98
C ASP A 191 6.36 -12.17 -3.03
N ALA A 192 6.30 -11.07 -2.27
CA ALA A 192 5.24 -10.82 -1.30
C ALA A 192 3.87 -10.67 -1.97
N GLY A 193 2.95 -11.56 -1.62
CA GLY A 193 1.58 -11.54 -2.09
C GLY A 193 0.79 -10.32 -1.57
N ARG A 194 -0.39 -10.08 -2.16
CA ARG A 194 -1.26 -8.93 -1.83
C ARG A 194 -1.60 -8.80 -0.34
N TYR A 195 -1.69 -9.91 0.37
CA TYR A 195 -2.06 -9.98 1.79
C TYR A 195 -0.88 -10.37 2.68
N ASP A 196 0.34 -10.23 2.18
CA ASP A 196 1.55 -10.45 2.96
C ASP A 196 1.83 -9.24 3.88
N VAL A 197 2.55 -9.48 4.98
CA VAL A 197 2.95 -8.45 5.95
C VAL A 197 4.34 -7.89 5.67
N THR A 198 5.12 -8.56 4.81
CA THR A 198 6.48 -8.15 4.43
C THR A 198 6.51 -7.00 3.44
N HIS A 199 5.46 -6.84 2.62
CA HIS A 199 5.33 -5.76 1.65
C HIS A 199 3.88 -5.27 1.57
N LEU A 200 3.66 -4.04 1.99
CA LEU A 200 2.41 -3.33 1.82
C LEU A 200 2.48 -2.42 0.59
N ASP A 201 1.84 -2.85 -0.50
CA ASP A 201 1.60 -1.98 -1.65
C ASP A 201 0.33 -1.14 -1.40
N LEU A 202 0.51 0.18 -1.42
CA LEU A 202 -0.55 1.15 -1.19
C LEU A 202 -1.60 1.13 -2.30
N LEU A 203 -1.24 0.82 -3.55
CA LEU A 203 -2.22 0.71 -4.62
C LEU A 203 -3.21 -0.41 -4.32
N ASP A 204 -2.72 -1.56 -3.87
CA ASP A 204 -3.56 -2.67 -3.43
C ASP A 204 -4.37 -2.35 -2.19
N ALA A 205 -3.82 -1.52 -1.29
CA ALA A 205 -4.51 -1.04 -0.10
C ALA A 205 -5.71 -0.15 -0.42
N TYR A 206 -5.64 0.64 -1.50
CA TYR A 206 -6.73 1.47 -2.02
C TYR A 206 -7.58 0.75 -3.09
N GLY A 207 -7.58 -0.59 -3.09
CA GLY A 207 -8.48 -1.39 -3.91
C GLY A 207 -7.93 -1.80 -5.27
N GLY A 208 -6.65 -1.53 -5.55
CA GLY A 208 -5.93 -2.00 -6.73
C GLY A 208 -6.31 -1.30 -8.03
N ARG A 209 -7.00 -0.15 -7.96
CA ARG A 209 -7.38 0.65 -9.14
C ARG A 209 -6.47 1.86 -9.22
N GLY A 210 -5.80 2.02 -10.35
CA GLY A 210 -4.73 2.99 -10.63
C GLY A 210 -5.09 4.43 -10.27
N SER A 211 -4.84 4.80 -9.00
CA SER A 211 -4.81 6.17 -8.54
C SER A 211 -3.35 6.55 -8.42
N SER A 212 -2.98 7.69 -8.99
CA SER A 212 -1.63 8.22 -8.86
C SER A 212 -1.35 8.65 -7.42
N LEU A 213 -0.07 8.68 -7.04
CA LEU A 213 0.37 9.25 -5.76
C LEU A 213 -0.18 10.67 -5.60
N ALA A 214 -0.15 11.45 -6.67
CA ALA A 214 -0.64 12.83 -6.68
C ALA A 214 -2.14 12.94 -6.34
N GLU A 215 -2.97 12.06 -6.87
CA GLU A 215 -4.42 12.05 -6.57
C GLU A 215 -4.69 11.66 -5.12
N LEU A 216 -3.99 10.63 -4.61
CA LEU A 216 -4.11 10.22 -3.21
C LEU A 216 -3.67 11.34 -2.26
N CYS A 217 -2.50 11.93 -2.52
CA CYS A 217 -1.96 13.03 -1.73
C CYS A 217 -2.86 14.26 -1.77
N GLY A 218 -3.37 14.64 -2.95
CA GLY A 218 -4.32 15.75 -3.11
C GLY A 218 -5.59 15.53 -2.27
N ALA A 219 -6.16 14.32 -2.30
CA ALA A 219 -7.33 13.99 -1.49
C ALA A 219 -7.05 14.01 0.02
N LEU A 220 -5.82 13.69 0.44
CA LEU A 220 -5.39 13.65 1.84
C LEU A 220 -4.76 14.96 2.33
N SER A 221 -4.67 15.99 1.48
CA SER A 221 -3.96 17.25 1.79
C SER A 221 -2.47 17.04 2.14
N ILE A 222 -1.83 16.10 1.47
CA ILE A 222 -0.38 15.82 1.55
C ILE A 222 0.31 16.57 0.40
N PRO A 223 1.41 17.31 0.66
CA PRO A 223 2.18 17.95 -0.41
C PRO A 223 2.82 16.88 -1.29
N VAL A 224 2.84 17.13 -2.60
CA VAL A 224 3.45 16.24 -3.59
C VAL A 224 3.73 17.03 -4.87
N LYS A 225 4.83 16.71 -5.56
CA LYS A 225 5.35 17.44 -6.73
C LYS A 225 5.51 18.94 -6.45
N THR A 226 6.05 19.27 -5.27
CA THR A 226 6.29 20.64 -4.80
C THR A 226 7.56 21.25 -5.38
N SER A 227 8.49 20.44 -5.87
CA SER A 227 9.66 20.89 -6.62
C SER A 227 9.32 21.34 -8.04
N THR A 228 9.83 22.50 -8.44
CA THR A 228 9.60 23.15 -9.75
C THR A 228 10.21 22.40 -10.94
N SER A 229 10.96 21.33 -10.70
CA SER A 229 11.57 20.48 -11.74
C SER A 229 10.51 19.53 -12.32
N GLY A 230 9.54 20.09 -13.06
CA GLY A 230 8.59 19.30 -13.88
C GLY A 230 9.25 18.62 -15.09
N GLY A 231 10.55 18.32 -15.02
CA GLY A 231 11.30 17.64 -16.05
C GLY A 231 11.06 16.14 -16.00
N ASP A 232 11.05 15.50 -17.17
CA ASP A 232 11.13 14.05 -17.26
C ASP A 232 12.41 13.57 -16.56
N VAL A 233 12.31 12.54 -15.73
CA VAL A 233 13.46 11.92 -15.04
C VAL A 233 14.54 11.52 -16.04
N GLY A 234 14.14 11.08 -17.25
CA GLY A 234 15.06 10.82 -18.35
C GLY A 234 15.83 12.07 -18.80
N ASP A 235 15.19 13.24 -18.84
CA ASP A 235 15.85 14.51 -19.16
C ASP A 235 16.80 14.97 -18.05
N LEU A 236 16.39 14.86 -16.78
CA LEU A 236 17.24 15.18 -15.64
C LEU A 236 18.49 14.28 -15.63
N TRP A 237 18.31 12.99 -15.91
CA TRP A 237 19.40 12.03 -15.98
C TRP A 237 20.38 12.36 -17.12
N ARG A 238 19.87 12.62 -18.33
CA ARG A 238 20.69 13.02 -19.48
C ARG A 238 21.48 14.30 -19.24
N ARG A 239 20.95 15.23 -18.43
CA ARG A 239 21.62 16.48 -18.05
C ARG A 239 22.58 16.32 -16.87
N GLY A 240 22.60 15.15 -16.23
CA GLY A 240 23.41 14.89 -15.04
C GLY A 240 22.89 15.56 -13.77
N ASP A 241 21.62 15.96 -13.72
CA ASP A 241 21.02 16.61 -12.56
C ASP A 241 20.54 15.59 -11.52
N VAL A 242 21.51 14.86 -10.96
CA VAL A 242 21.27 13.82 -9.95
C VAL A 242 20.67 14.37 -8.67
N LYS A 243 20.90 15.67 -8.39
CA LYS A 243 20.34 16.34 -7.23
C LYS A 243 18.82 16.50 -7.38
N ALA A 244 18.35 16.97 -8.54
CA ALA A 244 16.92 17.08 -8.79
C ALA A 244 16.21 15.70 -8.75
N ILE A 245 16.85 14.65 -9.29
CA ILE A 245 16.31 13.28 -9.21
C ILE A 245 16.24 12.81 -7.75
N ALA A 246 17.29 13.05 -6.95
CA ALA A 246 17.31 12.71 -5.54
C ALA A 246 16.20 13.42 -4.76
N GLU A 247 16.05 14.74 -4.92
CA GLU A 247 15.00 15.51 -4.26
C GLU A 247 13.59 15.04 -4.68
N TYR A 248 13.41 14.68 -5.96
CA TYR A 248 12.14 14.18 -6.48
C TYR A 248 11.74 12.83 -5.86
N VAL A 249 12.66 11.85 -5.86
CA VAL A 249 12.36 10.52 -5.29
C VAL A 249 12.22 10.57 -3.76
N GLN A 250 12.96 11.46 -3.08
CA GLN A 250 12.77 11.71 -1.64
C GLN A 250 11.37 12.27 -1.35
N GLU A 251 10.87 13.17 -2.19
CA GLU A 251 9.52 13.72 -2.08
C GLU A 251 8.45 12.63 -2.24
N ASP A 252 8.54 11.80 -3.28
CA ASP A 252 7.57 10.73 -3.56
C ASP A 252 7.58 9.65 -2.45
N VAL A 253 8.75 9.36 -1.84
CA VAL A 253 8.85 8.47 -0.67
C VAL A 253 8.17 9.05 0.58
N LEU A 254 8.40 10.34 0.89
CA LEU A 254 7.75 11.00 2.03
C LEU A 254 6.23 11.06 1.84
N ALA A 255 5.78 11.41 0.64
CA ALA A 255 4.37 11.39 0.27
C ALA A 255 3.75 10.00 0.45
N SER A 256 4.42 8.96 -0.05
CA SER A 256 3.99 7.57 0.10
C SER A 256 3.94 7.15 1.58
N TYR A 257 4.89 7.59 2.40
CA TYR A 257 4.89 7.30 3.84
C TYR A 257 3.67 7.92 4.54
N LEU A 258 3.31 9.17 4.24
CA LEU A 258 2.11 9.78 4.83
C LEU A 258 0.83 9.05 4.38
N VAL A 259 0.74 8.65 3.11
CA VAL A 259 -0.37 7.81 2.62
C VAL A 259 -0.44 6.46 3.36
N TYR A 260 0.72 5.88 3.66
CA TYR A 260 0.83 4.69 4.49
C TYR A 260 0.30 4.91 5.91
N LEU A 261 0.66 6.01 6.57
CA LEU A 261 0.16 6.31 7.91
C LEU A 261 -1.36 6.41 7.95
N HIS A 262 -1.97 7.05 6.96
CA HIS A 262 -3.44 7.07 6.78
C HIS A 262 -4.01 5.66 6.61
N THR A 263 -3.37 4.86 5.76
CA THR A 263 -3.79 3.49 5.45
C THR A 263 -3.80 2.63 6.71
N ILE A 264 -2.75 2.69 7.52
CA ILE A 264 -2.64 1.81 8.68
C ILE A 264 -3.50 2.28 9.86
N ALA A 265 -3.57 3.58 10.11
CA ALA A 265 -4.45 4.14 11.13
C ALA A 265 -5.91 3.78 10.83
N TRP A 266 -6.33 3.83 9.56
CA TRP A 266 -7.67 3.41 9.15
C TRP A 266 -7.90 1.92 9.39
N ARG A 267 -6.99 1.06 8.93
CA ARG A 267 -7.13 -0.40 9.03
C ARG A 267 -7.22 -0.90 10.48
N GLN A 268 -6.49 -0.25 11.39
CA GLN A 268 -6.50 -0.62 12.81
C GLN A 268 -7.47 0.19 13.66
N GLY A 269 -8.06 1.25 13.11
CA GLY A 269 -8.90 2.17 13.88
C GLY A 269 -8.15 2.86 15.02
N ASP A 270 -6.86 3.17 14.81
CA ASP A 270 -5.98 3.72 15.84
C ASP A 270 -5.27 4.98 15.36
N GLU A 271 -5.69 6.14 15.87
CA GLU A 271 -5.07 7.43 15.52
C GLU A 271 -3.61 7.53 15.95
N ARG A 272 -3.15 6.72 16.91
CA ARG A 272 -1.74 6.72 17.36
C ARG A 272 -0.78 6.30 16.25
N LEU A 273 -1.24 5.47 15.31
CA LEU A 273 -0.42 4.97 14.20
C LEU A 273 -0.17 6.02 13.10
N ILE A 274 -0.82 7.18 13.18
CA ILE A 274 -0.53 8.33 12.31
C ILE A 274 -0.04 9.51 13.14
N ALA A 275 -0.70 9.84 14.25
CA ALA A 275 -0.40 11.06 15.00
C ALA A 275 0.99 11.03 15.65
N LEU A 276 1.41 9.90 16.21
CA LEU A 276 2.72 9.78 16.85
C LEU A 276 3.88 9.79 15.85
N PRO A 277 3.91 8.90 14.83
CA PRO A 277 5.01 8.90 13.86
C PRO A 277 5.08 10.22 13.08
N LEU A 278 3.95 10.81 12.69
CA LEU A 278 3.97 12.04 11.90
C LEU A 278 4.43 13.26 12.73
N ALA A 279 4.14 13.30 14.03
CA ALA A 279 4.66 14.35 14.91
C ALA A 279 6.18 14.21 15.14
N ASP A 280 6.69 12.99 15.28
CA ASP A 280 8.14 12.74 15.38
C ASP A 280 8.83 13.01 14.03
N LEU A 281 8.23 12.63 12.90
CA LEU A 281 8.73 12.92 11.55
C LEU A 281 8.86 14.42 11.33
N ALA A 282 7.83 15.20 11.68
CA ALA A 282 7.87 16.66 11.54
C ALA A 282 9.03 17.27 12.34
N THR A 283 9.24 16.80 13.57
CA THR A 283 10.35 17.26 14.43
C THR A 283 11.70 16.89 13.82
N TRP A 284 11.82 15.68 13.27
CA TRP A 284 13.04 15.21 12.62
C TRP A 284 13.36 16.03 11.37
N LEU A 285 12.40 16.23 10.47
CA LEU A 285 12.58 17.08 9.28
C LEU A 285 12.99 18.51 9.63
N GLU A 286 12.40 19.10 10.67
CA GLU A 286 12.77 20.44 11.18
C GLU A 286 14.21 20.49 11.72
N SER A 287 14.72 19.36 12.23
CA SER A 287 16.07 19.27 12.83
C SER A 287 17.19 18.97 11.82
N GLU A 288 16.86 18.59 10.58
CA GLU A 288 17.83 18.15 9.57
C GLU A 288 18.02 19.20 8.47
N PRO A 289 19.10 20.01 8.47
CA PRO A 289 19.30 21.06 7.47
C PRO A 289 19.38 20.54 6.02
N GLY A 290 19.83 19.30 5.82
CA GLY A 290 19.88 18.67 4.50
C GLY A 290 18.51 18.36 3.90
N LEU A 291 17.45 18.35 4.73
CA LEU A 291 16.09 17.98 4.34
C LEU A 291 15.15 19.18 4.23
N GLN A 292 15.70 20.39 4.10
CA GLN A 292 14.91 21.63 4.01
C GLN A 292 13.85 21.61 2.90
N HIS A 293 14.13 20.97 1.77
CA HIS A 293 13.18 20.83 0.66
C HIS A 293 11.96 19.95 1.02
N LEU A 294 12.05 19.14 2.08
CA LEU A 294 10.96 18.29 2.61
C LEU A 294 10.18 18.93 3.77
N LEU A 295 10.51 20.16 4.19
CA LEU A 295 9.75 20.87 5.24
C LEU A 295 8.25 21.06 4.96
N PRO A 296 7.75 21.10 3.70
CA PRO A 296 6.31 21.07 3.45
C PRO A 296 5.61 19.88 4.10
N PHE A 297 6.26 18.71 4.24
CA PHE A 297 5.68 17.55 4.92
C PHE A 297 5.53 17.75 6.44
N ALA A 298 6.40 18.54 7.07
CA ALA A 298 6.31 18.87 8.50
C ALA A 298 5.19 19.88 8.82
N THR A 299 4.79 20.67 7.83
CA THR A 299 3.84 21.79 7.98
C THR A 299 2.51 21.57 7.27
N CYS A 300 2.35 20.45 6.56
CA CYS A 300 1.10 20.09 5.91
C CYS A 300 -0.04 19.85 6.91
N ARG A 301 -1.29 19.88 6.42
CA ARG A 301 -2.49 19.72 7.26
C ARG A 301 -2.47 18.44 8.12
N PRO A 302 -2.14 17.24 7.58
CA PRO A 302 -1.99 16.04 8.40
C PRO A 302 -0.94 16.19 9.52
N ALA A 303 0.19 16.83 9.24
CA ALA A 303 1.26 17.01 10.22
C ALA A 303 0.87 17.98 11.35
N LEU A 304 0.24 19.10 11.00
CA LEU A 304 -0.29 20.04 12.00
C LEU A 304 -1.34 19.38 12.91
N TRP A 305 -2.24 18.58 12.32
CA TRP A 305 -3.19 17.78 13.09
C TRP A 305 -2.46 16.78 14.00
N ALA A 306 -1.53 16.00 13.48
CA ALA A 306 -0.77 15.01 14.26
C ALA A 306 -0.05 15.63 15.46
N ARG A 307 0.62 16.76 15.26
CA ARG A 307 1.31 17.52 16.33
C ARG A 307 0.35 18.01 17.41
N SER A 308 -0.88 18.40 17.05
CA SER A 308 -1.89 18.78 18.04
C SER A 308 -2.38 17.60 18.89
N ARG A 309 -2.34 16.38 18.36
CA ARG A 309 -2.82 15.16 19.02
C ARG A 309 -1.74 14.46 19.85
N ALA A 310 -0.49 14.51 19.41
CA ALA A 310 0.60 13.72 19.98
C ALA A 310 0.83 13.93 21.49
N PRO A 311 0.80 15.15 22.06
CA PRO A 311 0.97 15.35 23.51
C PRO A 311 -0.07 14.61 24.34
N TYR A 312 -1.35 14.70 23.96
CA TYR A 312 -2.45 14.00 24.62
C TYR A 312 -2.26 12.48 24.54
N LEU A 313 -1.98 11.96 23.34
CA LEU A 313 -1.80 10.52 23.13
C LEU A 313 -0.62 9.95 23.93
N ARG A 314 0.47 10.70 24.03
CA ARG A 314 1.62 10.33 24.86
C ARG A 314 1.30 10.35 26.35
N ALA A 315 0.57 11.35 26.83
CA ALA A 315 0.15 11.41 28.22
C ALA A 315 -0.75 10.21 28.60
N VAL A 316 -1.69 9.85 27.73
CA VAL A 316 -2.55 8.66 27.92
C VAL A 316 -1.71 7.38 27.97
N ALA A 317 -0.76 7.20 27.04
CA ALA A 317 0.11 6.03 27.03
C ALA A 317 1.02 5.96 28.26
N ALA A 318 1.61 7.09 28.68
CA ALA A 318 2.46 7.18 29.86
C ALA A 318 1.68 6.83 31.14
N ARG A 319 0.45 7.34 31.27
CA ARG A 319 -0.44 7.02 32.39
C ARG A 319 -0.77 5.54 32.44
N ALA A 320 -1.20 4.95 31.32
CA ALA A 320 -1.51 3.52 31.26
C ALA A 320 -0.29 2.65 31.61
N GLY A 321 0.90 3.05 31.16
CA GLY A 321 2.16 2.39 31.53
C GLY A 321 2.47 2.49 33.02
N ALA A 322 2.22 3.65 33.64
CA ALA A 322 2.40 3.84 35.08
C ALA A 322 1.41 3.00 35.91
N GLU A 323 0.13 2.97 35.53
CA GLU A 323 -0.90 2.15 36.16
C GLU A 323 -0.56 0.65 36.09
N LEU A 324 -0.03 0.18 34.95
CA LEU A 324 0.42 -1.20 34.80
C LEU A 324 1.62 -1.53 35.69
N ARG A 325 2.61 -0.64 35.80
CA ARG A 325 3.77 -0.84 36.69
C ARG A 325 3.34 -0.93 38.15
N LEU A 326 2.49 0.00 38.59
CA LEU A 326 1.94 -0.01 39.95
C LEU A 326 1.21 -1.32 40.25
N ARG A 327 0.40 -1.82 39.30
CA ARG A 327 -0.31 -3.08 39.47
C ARG A 327 0.64 -4.27 39.60
N LYS A 328 1.71 -4.31 38.80
CA LYS A 328 2.73 -5.36 38.89
C LYS A 328 3.45 -5.33 40.24
N GLU A 329 3.84 -4.14 40.71
CA GLU A 329 4.47 -3.96 42.02
C GLU A 329 3.56 -4.43 43.16
N GLN A 330 2.25 -4.13 43.07
CA GLN A 330 1.25 -4.60 44.04
C GLN A 330 1.09 -6.12 44.02
N ASP A 331 1.04 -6.74 42.84
CA ASP A 331 0.92 -8.19 42.68
C ASP A 331 2.17 -8.90 43.21
N GLU A 332 3.37 -8.36 42.95
CA GLU A 332 4.65 -8.87 43.46
C GLU A 332 4.74 -8.74 44.99
N ALA A 333 4.34 -7.59 45.56
CA ALA A 333 4.31 -7.40 47.00
C ALA A 333 3.30 -8.34 47.69
N ALA A 334 2.14 -8.56 47.08
CA ALA A 334 1.13 -9.49 47.58
C ALA A 334 1.58 -10.95 47.51
N PHE A 335 2.40 -11.32 46.52
CA PHE A 335 3.01 -12.64 46.42
C PHE A 335 4.12 -12.84 47.45
N ALA A 336 4.98 -11.84 47.66
CA ALA A 336 6.05 -11.89 48.65
C ALA A 336 5.55 -11.92 50.11
N ALA A 337 4.31 -11.48 50.36
CA ALA A 337 3.69 -11.49 51.67
C ALA A 337 2.94 -12.80 52.03
N ARG A 338 2.98 -13.82 51.17
CA ARG A 338 2.36 -15.15 51.38
C ARG A 338 3.39 -16.21 51.71
#